data_AF-A0A9E0W5Y7-F1
#
_entry.id   AF-A0A9E0W5Y7-F1
#
_cell.length_a   1.000
_cell.length_b   1.000
_cell.length_c   1.000
_cell.angle_alpha   90.00
_cell.angle_beta   90.00
_cell.angle_gamma   90.00
#
_symmetry.space_group_name_H-M   'P 1'
#
loop_
_entity.id
_entity.type
_entity.pdbx_description
1 polymer ?
#
loop_
_entity_poly.entity_id
_entity_poly.type
_entity_poly.pdbx_seq_one_letter_code
_entity_poly.pdbx_strand_id
1 'polypeptide(L)'
;MPNLRTSIALLLLLTVQLSFWTPGLSYEQLLTLSGYLAINFMSITMVLATRPAWLESPLGGLDSMYQLHKWTGILAVTFALTH
;
A
#
# COMPACT_ATOMS: atom_id res chain seq x y z
N MET A 1 12.41 -8.23 -6.60
CA MET A 1 11.05 -8.35 -7.17
C MET A 1 10.11 -8.85 -6.08
N PRO A 2 8.83 -8.44 -6.03
CA PRO A 2 7.90 -8.98 -5.05
C PRO A 2 7.66 -10.46 -5.35
N ASN A 3 7.68 -11.30 -4.33
CA ASN A 3 7.26 -12.70 -4.46
C ASN A 3 5.73 -12.81 -4.58
N LEU A 4 5.20 -13.99 -4.92
CA LEU A 4 3.76 -14.18 -5.16
C LEU A 4 2.90 -13.74 -3.97
N ARG A 5 3.32 -14.04 -2.73
CA ARG A 5 2.57 -13.67 -1.52
C ARG A 5 2.50 -12.15 -1.33
N THR A 6 3.62 -11.46 -1.49
CA THR A 6 3.67 -10.00 -1.35
C THR A 6 2.93 -9.31 -2.48
N SER A 7 3.00 -9.82 -3.70
CA SER A 7 2.16 -9.35 -4.82
C SER A 7 0.67 -9.50 -4.53
N ILE A 8 0.23 -10.65 -3.99
CA ILE A 8 -1.16 -10.85 -3.58
C ILE A 8 -1.54 -9.85 -2.48
N ALA A 9 -0.71 -9.68 -1.45
CA ALA A 9 -0.97 -8.73 -0.38
C ALA A 9 -1.09 -7.28 -0.88
N LEU A 10 -0.20 -6.86 -1.78
CA LEU A 10 -0.26 -5.52 -2.40
C LEU A 10 -1.52 -5.34 -3.24
N LEU A 11 -1.90 -6.35 -4.04
CA LEU A 11 -3.14 -6.32 -4.80
C LEU A 11 -4.35 -6.22 -3.88
N LEU A 12 -4.40 -7.02 -2.81
CA LEU A 12 -5.49 -6.95 -1.82
C LEU A 12 -5.56 -5.57 -1.15
N LEU A 13 -4.41 -5.01 -0.74
CA LEU A 13 -4.37 -3.66 -0.15
C LEU A 13 -4.87 -2.60 -1.13
N LEU A 14 -4.49 -2.70 -2.41
CA LEU A 14 -4.93 -1.77 -3.44
C LEU A 14 -6.43 -1.93 -3.74
N THR A 15 -6.92 -3.16 -3.90
CA THR A 15 -8.34 -3.40 -4.17
C THR A 15 -9.22 -2.98 -2.99
N VAL A 16 -8.78 -3.22 -1.75
CA VAL A 16 -9.47 -2.73 -0.55
C VAL A 16 -9.56 -1.21 -0.57
N GLN A 17 -8.45 -0.50 -0.82
CA GLN A 17 -8.45 0.96 -0.91
C GLN A 17 -9.37 1.49 -2.02
N LEU A 18 -9.35 0.87 -3.19
CA LEU A 18 -10.21 1.25 -4.32
C LEU A 18 -11.69 0.93 -4.07
N SER A 19 -12.02 -0.06 -3.24
CA SER A 19 -13.40 -0.40 -2.89
C SER A 19 -14.09 0.68 -2.06
N PHE A 20 -13.32 1.49 -1.33
CA PHE A 20 -13.84 2.65 -0.58
C PHE A 20 -13.94 3.93 -1.42
N TRP A 21 -13.35 3.95 -2.62
CA TRP A 21 -13.34 5.12 -3.49
C TRP A 21 -14.58 5.15 -4.39
N THR A 22 -15.12 6.35 -4.62
CA THR A 22 -16.18 6.58 -5.60
C THR A 22 -15.59 6.73 -7.00
N PRO A 23 -15.84 5.81 -7.95
CA PRO A 23 -15.21 5.84 -9.26
C PRO A 23 -15.55 7.11 -10.06
N GLY A 24 -14.55 7.65 -10.75
CA GLY A 24 -14.70 8.78 -11.66
C GLY A 24 -13.37 9.13 -12.33
N LEU A 25 -13.44 9.85 -13.45
CA LEU A 25 -12.29 10.13 -14.34
C LEU A 25 -11.96 11.62 -14.45
N SER A 26 -12.56 12.47 -13.61
CA SER A 26 -12.22 13.89 -13.61
C SER A 26 -10.83 14.14 -13.01
N TYR A 27 -10.18 15.23 -13.42
CA TYR A 27 -8.86 15.62 -12.89
C TYR A 27 -8.87 15.74 -11.35
N GLU A 28 -9.86 16.43 -10.78
CA GLU A 28 -10.02 16.59 -9.33
C GLU A 28 -10.14 15.26 -8.59
N GLN A 29 -10.87 14.31 -9.18
CA GLN A 29 -11.00 12.95 -8.63
C GLN A 29 -9.69 12.19 -8.68
N LEU A 30 -8.95 12.26 -9.80
CA LEU A 30 -7.65 11.61 -9.93
C LEU A 30 -6.61 12.20 -8.98
N LEU A 31 -6.61 13.53 -8.81
CA LEU A 31 -5.71 14.25 -7.90
C LEU A 31 -6.04 13.93 -6.44
N THR A 32 -7.32 13.83 -6.10
CA THR A 32 -7.75 13.39 -4.76
C THR A 32 -7.41 11.92 -4.51
N LEU A 33 -7.62 11.05 -5.51
CA LEU A 33 -7.32 9.62 -5.42
C LEU A 33 -5.82 9.37 -5.24
N SER A 34 -4.96 10.06 -5.99
CA SER A 34 -3.50 9.94 -5.84
C SER A 34 -3.04 10.37 -4.45
N GLY A 35 -3.54 11.51 -3.95
CA GLY A 35 -3.23 11.97 -2.59
C GLY A 35 -3.73 11.01 -1.50
N TYR A 36 -4.96 10.48 -1.66
CA TYR A 36 -5.52 9.46 -0.78
C TYR A 36 -4.64 8.20 -0.73
N LEU A 37 -4.28 7.65 -1.89
CA LEU A 37 -3.44 6.45 -1.96
C LEU A 37 -2.04 6.72 -1.39
N ALA A 38 -1.46 7.90 -1.63
CA ALA A 38 -0.16 8.29 -1.08
C ALA A 38 -0.13 8.23 0.45
N ILE A 39 -1.10 8.88 1.11
CA ILE A 39 -1.17 8.93 2.57
C ILE A 39 -1.50 7.56 3.18
N ASN A 40 -2.39 6.78 2.56
CA ASN A 40 -2.73 5.44 3.04
C ASN A 40 -1.53 4.49 2.96
N PHE A 41 -0.84 4.44 1.81
CA PHE A 41 0.34 3.60 1.69
C PHE A 41 1.47 4.06 2.63
N MET A 42 1.68 5.36 2.80
CA MET A 42 2.64 5.89 3.78
C MET A 42 2.32 5.41 5.21
N SER A 43 1.05 5.51 5.60
CA SER A 43 0.58 5.09 6.93
C SER A 43 0.81 3.58 7.16
N ILE A 44 0.48 2.76 6.15
CA ILE A 44 0.75 1.31 6.19
C ILE A 44 2.26 1.05 6.31
N THR A 45 3.09 1.74 5.54
CA THR A 45 4.56 1.61 5.59
C THR A 45 5.11 1.94 6.98
N MET A 46 4.59 2.98 7.63
CA MET A 46 4.96 3.35 9.00
C MET A 46 4.57 2.26 10.01
N VAL A 47 3.35 1.71 9.92
CA VAL A 47 2.93 0.59 10.78
C VAL A 47 3.82 -0.63 10.57
N LEU A 48 4.17 -0.96 9.32
CA LEU A 48 5.10 -2.06 9.04
C LEU A 48 6.51 -1.81 9.59
N ALA A 49 6.93 -0.54 9.68
CA ALA A 49 8.23 -0.16 10.25
C ALA A 49 8.33 -0.44 11.76
N THR A 50 7.21 -0.41 12.49
CA THR A 50 7.18 -0.74 13.93
C THR A 50 7.31 -2.24 14.22
N ARG A 51 7.38 -3.08 13.18
CA ARG A 51 7.51 -4.55 13.27
C ARG A 51 6.54 -5.22 14.24
N PRO A 52 5.21 -5.05 14.05
CA PRO A 52 4.24 -5.70 14.90
C PRO A 52 4.34 -7.24 14.81
N ALA A 53 4.65 -7.89 15.93
CA ALA A 53 4.82 -9.35 15.99
C ALA A 53 3.56 -10.13 15.54
N TRP A 54 2.37 -9.57 15.78
CA TRP A 54 1.10 -10.18 15.38
C TRP A 54 0.89 -10.23 13.86
N LEU A 55 1.61 -9.41 13.10
CA LEU A 55 1.49 -9.32 11.64
C LEU A 55 2.50 -10.23 10.91
N GLU A 56 3.52 -10.70 11.60
CA GLU A 56 4.55 -11.58 11.03
C GLU A 56 3.94 -12.92 10.56
N SER A 57 3.12 -13.55 11.40
CA SER A 57 2.50 -14.85 11.09
C SER A 57 1.52 -14.77 9.89
N PRO A 58 0.55 -13.82 9.84
CA PRO A 58 -0.33 -13.65 8.68
C PRO A 58 0.39 -13.33 7.37
N LEU A 59 1.50 -12.58 7.42
CA LEU A 59 2.27 -12.23 6.22
C LEU A 59 3.21 -13.34 5.75
N GLY A 60 3.36 -14.41 6.54
CA GLY A 60 4.21 -15.55 6.20
C GLY A 60 5.70 -15.32 6.49
N GLY A 61 6.01 -14.53 7.52
CA GLY A 61 7.36 -14.31 8.05
C GLY A 61 7.95 -12.92 7.78
N LEU A 62 9.09 -12.65 8.42
CA LEU A 62 9.79 -11.36 8.35
C LEU A 62 10.17 -10.92 6.94
N ASP A 63 10.57 -11.86 6.08
CA ASP A 63 11.00 -11.58 4.71
C ASP A 63 9.86 -10.99 3.86
N SER A 64 8.64 -11.50 4.06
CA SER A 64 7.43 -11.01 3.41
C SER A 64 7.04 -9.64 3.96
N MET A 65 7.12 -9.44 5.28
CA MET A 65 6.83 -8.16 5.91
C MET A 65 7.81 -7.07 5.47
N TYR A 66 9.10 -7.38 5.34
CA TYR A 66 10.12 -6.47 4.83
C TYR A 66 9.86 -6.09 3.37
N GLN A 67 9.54 -7.07 2.51
CA GLN A 67 9.17 -6.81 1.13
C GLN A 67 7.92 -5.93 1.04
N LEU A 68 6.90 -6.18 1.87
CA LEU A 68 5.68 -5.39 1.93
C LEU A 68 5.97 -3.94 2.37
N HIS A 69 6.81 -3.74 3.38
CA HIS A 69 7.26 -2.42 3.81
C HIS A 69 7.94 -1.66 2.66
N LYS A 70 8.87 -2.30 1.96
CA LYS A 70 9.55 -1.69 0.81
C LYS A 70 8.57 -1.29 -0.30
N TRP A 71 7.67 -2.17 -0.70
CA TRP A 71 6.76 -1.91 -1.81
C TRP A 71 5.67 -0.92 -1.47
N THR A 72 5.12 -0.96 -0.24
CA THR A 72 4.17 0.06 0.23
C THR A 72 4.84 1.44 0.26
N GLY A 73 6.11 1.53 0.65
CA GLY A 73 6.86 2.79 0.61
C GLY A 73 7.09 3.31 -0.82
N ILE A 74 7.45 2.44 -1.76
CA ILE A 74 7.59 2.81 -3.18
C ILE A 74 6.25 3.30 -3.75
N LEU A 75 5.14 2.61 -3.45
CA LEU A 75 3.81 3.03 -3.89
C LEU A 75 3.42 4.37 -3.29
N ALA A 76 3.66 4.59 -1.99
CA ALA A 76 3.40 5.86 -1.32
C ALA A 76 4.10 7.03 -2.03
N VAL A 77 5.40 6.90 -2.31
CA VAL A 77 6.18 7.93 -3.03
C VAL A 77 5.69 8.07 -4.47
N THR A 78 5.39 6.97 -5.15
CA THR A 78 4.87 7.02 -6.53
C THR A 78 3.57 7.82 -6.60
N PHE A 79 2.61 7.54 -5.72
CA PHE A 79 1.36 8.27 -5.66
C PHE A 79 1.54 9.73 -5.23
N ALA A 80 2.47 10.00 -4.30
CA ALA A 80 2.81 11.36 -3.89
C ALA A 80 3.42 12.18 -5.03
N LEU A 81 4.21 11.57 -5.91
CA LEU A 81 4.76 12.25 -7.10
C LEU A 81 3.71 12.48 -8.19
N THR A 82 2.68 11.64 -8.26
CA THR A 82 1.55 11.84 -9.19
C THR A 82 0.52 12.85 -8.70
N HIS A 83 0.57 13.21 -7.41
CA HIS A 83 -0.29 14.21 -6.77
C HIS A 83 0.31 15.61 -6.92
#